data_AF-A0A140GR03-F1
#
_entry.id   AF-A0A140GR03-F1
#
_cell.length_a   1.000
_cell.length_b   1.000
_cell.length_c   1.000
_cell.angle_alpha   90.00
_cell.angle_beta   90.00
_cell.angle_gamma   90.00
#
_symmetry.space_group_name_H-M   'P 1'
#
loop_
_entity.id
_entity.type
_entity.pdbx_description
1 polymer ?
#
loop_
_entity_poly.entity_id
_entity_poly.type
_entity_poly.pdbx_seq_one_letter_code
_entity_poly.pdbx_strand_id
1 'polypeptide(L)'
;MGRSYTIPPDIKEKEKIIGGVLTLQQFYWVLGGAGLGAILFILTFTITKMGGLAIFLALLGIASGLPFAFLKKEDLPLYVYLNRKRKFNKKTKKLINKRKDV
;
A
#
# COMPACT_ATOMS: atom_id res chain seq x y z
N MET A 1 -41.25 -11.54 24.20
CA MET A 1 -40.86 -11.03 22.86
C MET A 1 -39.73 -10.04 23.04
N GLY A 2 -38.54 -10.34 22.50
CA GLY A 2 -37.39 -9.43 22.57
C GLY A 2 -37.53 -8.31 21.55
N ARG A 3 -37.20 -7.07 21.93
CA ARG A 3 -37.19 -5.91 21.02
C ARG A 3 -36.10 -6.13 19.95
N SER A 4 -36.46 -6.16 18.68
CA SER A 4 -35.48 -6.14 17.59
C SER A 4 -35.08 -4.69 17.32
N TYR A 5 -33.80 -4.37 17.50
CA TYR A 5 -33.23 -3.11 17.07
C TYR A 5 -32.64 -3.28 15.67
N THR A 6 -32.99 -2.39 14.75
CA THR A 6 -32.35 -2.31 13.43
C THR A 6 -30.95 -1.74 13.60
N ILE A 7 -29.95 -2.61 13.53
CA ILE A 7 -28.55 -2.21 13.53
C ILE A 7 -28.23 -1.72 12.11
N PRO A 8 -27.60 -0.55 11.94
CA PRO A 8 -27.18 -0.11 10.62
C PRO A 8 -26.16 -1.10 10.03
N PRO A 9 -26.23 -1.37 8.71
CA PRO A 9 -25.26 -2.24 8.05
C PRO A 9 -23.84 -1.68 8.21
N ASP A 10 -22.86 -2.56 8.41
CA ASP A 10 -21.46 -2.14 8.57
C ASP A 10 -20.91 -1.63 7.24
N ILE A 11 -20.64 -0.32 7.16
CA ILE A 11 -20.19 0.39 5.95
C ILE A 11 -18.66 0.56 5.94
N LYS A 12 -17.93 -0.11 6.83
CA LYS A 12 -16.46 0.06 6.94
C LYS A 12 -15.69 -0.53 5.76
N GLU A 13 -16.25 -1.54 5.10
CA GLU A 13 -15.56 -2.18 3.97
C GLU A 13 -15.65 -1.33 2.70
N LYS A 14 -14.50 -1.12 2.06
CA LYS A 14 -14.45 -0.49 0.75
C LYS A 14 -15.03 -1.44 -0.29
N GLU A 15 -15.82 -0.88 -1.21
CA GLU A 15 -16.43 -1.63 -2.30
C GLU A 15 -15.39 -2.34 -3.17
N LYS A 16 -15.59 -3.65 -3.34
CA LYS A 16 -14.76 -4.51 -4.20
C LYS A 16 -15.36 -4.52 -5.61
N ILE A 17 -14.88 -3.60 -6.43
CA ILE A 17 -15.45 -3.33 -7.75
C ILE A 17 -14.93 -4.33 -8.81
N ILE A 18 -13.71 -4.84 -8.63
CA ILE A 18 -13.06 -5.68 -9.64
C ILE A 18 -13.19 -7.15 -9.26
N GLY A 19 -14.04 -7.86 -10.01
CA GLY A 19 -14.32 -9.28 -9.82
C GLY A 19 -14.91 -9.63 -8.45
N GLY A 20 -15.44 -8.66 -7.71
CA GLY A 20 -15.92 -8.84 -6.33
C GLY A 20 -14.82 -9.10 -5.28
N VAL A 21 -13.54 -9.15 -5.68
CA VAL A 21 -12.41 -9.50 -4.81
C VAL A 21 -11.53 -8.29 -4.51
N LEU A 22 -11.31 -7.43 -5.50
CA LEU A 22 -10.37 -6.30 -5.40
C LEU A 22 -11.10 -4.95 -5.37
N THR A 23 -10.63 -4.07 -4.49
CA THR A 23 -11.01 -2.66 -4.51
C THR A 23 -10.23 -1.91 -5.61
N LEU A 24 -10.77 -0.79 -6.12
CA LEU A 24 -10.08 0.03 -7.13
C LEU A 24 -8.65 0.43 -6.70
N GLN A 25 -8.47 0.75 -5.42
CA GLN A 25 -7.16 1.13 -4.90
C GLN A 25 -6.16 -0.03 -4.98
N GLN A 26 -6.58 -1.26 -4.67
CA GLN A 26 -5.72 -2.44 -4.78
C GLN A 26 -5.38 -2.75 -6.23
N PHE A 27 -6.33 -2.57 -7.13
CA PHE A 27 -6.09 -2.72 -8.56
C PHE A 27 -5.03 -1.75 -9.08
N TYR A 28 -5.07 -0.47 -8.70
CA TYR A 28 -4.03 0.48 -9.09
C TYR A 28 -2.64 0.09 -8.57
N TRP A 29 -2.53 -0.53 -7.39
CA TRP A 29 -1.24 -1.02 -6.89
C TRP A 29 -0.73 -2.23 -7.67
N VAL A 30 -1.63 -3.15 -8.05
CA VAL A 30 -1.28 -4.30 -8.90
C VAL A 30 -0.87 -3.82 -10.29
N LEU A 31 -1.66 -2.93 -10.90
CA LEU A 31 -1.39 -2.34 -12.20
C LEU A 31 -0.08 -1.53 -12.19
N GLY A 32 0.16 -0.77 -11.12
CA GLY A 32 1.40 -0.03 -10.92
C GLY A 32 2.61 -0.94 -10.80
N GLY A 33 2.50 -2.04 -10.04
CA GLY A 33 3.57 -3.05 -9.94
C GLY A 33 3.84 -3.73 -11.29
N ALA A 34 2.79 -4.12 -12.02
CA ALA A 34 2.91 -4.69 -13.36
C ALA A 34 3.58 -3.72 -14.35
N GLY A 35 3.15 -2.45 -14.35
CA GLY A 35 3.76 -1.40 -15.18
C GLY A 35 5.23 -1.16 -14.82
N LEU A 36 5.56 -1.11 -13.53
CA LEU A 36 6.94 -0.94 -13.06
C LEU A 36 7.83 -2.13 -13.46
N GLY A 37 7.31 -3.35 -13.34
CA GLY A 37 8.00 -4.56 -13.82
C GLY A 37 8.24 -4.54 -15.33
N ALA A 38 7.26 -4.13 -16.13
CA ALA A 38 7.39 -4.01 -17.58
C ALA A 38 8.45 -2.96 -17.97
N ILE A 39 8.46 -1.81 -17.30
CA ILE A 39 9.47 -0.76 -17.51
C ILE A 39 10.86 -1.30 -17.15
N LEU A 40 11.02 -1.95 -16.00
CA LEU A 40 12.30 -2.54 -15.60
C LEU A 40 12.77 -3.59 -16.60
N PHE A 41 11.88 -4.45 -17.09
CA PHE A 41 12.20 -5.44 -18.11
C PHE A 41 12.74 -4.79 -19.38
N ILE A 42 12.00 -3.83 -19.96
CA ILE A 42 12.38 -3.18 -21.22
C ILE A 42 13.71 -2.45 -21.05
N LEU A 43 13.88 -1.70 -19.96
CA LEU A 43 15.06 -0.86 -19.75
C LEU A 43 16.32 -1.72 -19.52
N THR A 44 16.20 -2.81 -18.78
CA THR A 44 17.34 -3.71 -18.51
C THR A 44 17.66 -4.60 -19.71
N PHE A 45 16.65 -5.07 -20.44
CA PHE A 45 16.85 -5.85 -21.65
C PHE A 45 17.50 -5.03 -22.77
N THR A 46 17.08 -3.77 -22.94
CA THR A 46 17.65 -2.87 -23.97
C THR A 46 19.11 -2.51 -23.69
N ILE A 47 19.49 -2.31 -22.42
CA ILE A 47 20.86 -1.96 -22.04
C ILE A 47 21.78 -3.17 -22.03
N THR A 48 21.38 -4.25 -21.35
CA THR A 48 22.28 -5.36 -21.05
C THR A 48 22.14 -6.53 -22.03
N LYS A 49 21.02 -6.63 -22.77
CA LYS A 49 20.63 -7.77 -23.64
C LYS A 49 20.60 -9.13 -22.92
N MET A 50 20.75 -9.15 -21.60
CA MET A 50 20.71 -10.34 -20.76
C MET A 50 19.27 -10.59 -20.31
N GLY A 51 18.55 -11.47 -21.01
CA GLY A 51 17.16 -11.80 -20.70
C GLY A 51 16.94 -12.27 -19.26
N GLY A 52 17.84 -13.09 -18.71
CA GLY A 52 17.71 -13.61 -17.34
C GLY A 52 17.72 -12.51 -16.27
N LEU A 53 18.62 -11.53 -16.40
CA LEU A 53 18.70 -10.40 -15.47
C LEU A 53 17.47 -9.51 -15.60
N ALA A 54 17.01 -9.27 -16.83
CA ALA A 54 15.82 -8.47 -17.09
C ALA A 54 14.55 -9.07 -16.47
N ILE A 55 14.36 -10.38 -16.60
CA ILE A 55 13.23 -11.09 -15.98
C ILE A 55 13.29 -10.98 -14.45
N PHE A 56 14.46 -11.18 -13.87
CA PHE A 56 14.64 -11.09 -12.41
C PHE A 56 14.26 -9.70 -11.87
N LEU A 57 14.75 -8.63 -12.50
CA LEU A 57 14.41 -7.26 -12.11
C LEU A 57 12.93 -6.93 -12.36
N ALA A 58 12.36 -7.43 -13.46
CA ALA A 58 10.93 -7.29 -13.74
C ALA A 58 10.06 -7.90 -12.65
N LEU A 59 10.40 -9.13 -12.21
CA LEU A 59 9.71 -9.81 -11.12
C LEU A 59 9.78 -9.04 -9.81
N LEU A 60 10.93 -8.45 -9.48
CA LEU A 60 11.06 -7.57 -8.31
C LEU A 60 10.17 -6.34 -8.43
N GLY A 61 10.08 -5.74 -9.63
CA GLY A 61 9.17 -4.63 -9.91
C GLY A 61 7.70 -4.99 -9.68
N ILE A 62 7.26 -6.13 -10.20
CA ILE A 62 5.89 -6.65 -10.01
C ILE A 62 5.62 -6.92 -8.53
N ALA A 63 6.56 -7.63 -7.87
CA ALA A 63 6.43 -8.00 -6.47
C ALA A 63 6.34 -6.78 -5.55
N SER A 64 6.95 -5.65 -5.92
CA SER A 64 6.90 -4.41 -5.13
C SER A 64 5.48 -3.84 -4.96
N GLY A 65 4.56 -4.11 -5.90
CA GLY A 65 3.17 -3.65 -5.84
C GLY A 65 2.28 -4.48 -4.90
N LEU A 66 2.61 -5.77 -4.72
CA LEU A 66 1.79 -6.72 -3.92
C LEU A 66 1.63 -6.30 -2.45
N PRO A 67 2.70 -5.87 -1.73
CA PRO A 67 2.56 -5.41 -0.34
C PRO A 67 1.57 -4.25 -0.19
N PHE A 68 1.54 -3.32 -1.15
CA PHE A 68 0.65 -2.16 -1.08
C PHE A 68 -0.80 -2.49 -1.46
N ALA A 69 -1.02 -3.54 -2.25
CA ALA A 69 -2.34 -4.03 -2.58
C ALA A 69 -2.96 -4.86 -1.45
N PHE A 70 -2.21 -5.77 -0.83
CA PHE A 70 -2.78 -6.77 0.06
C PHE A 70 -2.53 -6.56 1.55
N LEU A 71 -1.44 -5.88 1.94
CA LEU A 71 -1.18 -5.66 3.35
C LEU A 71 -2.04 -4.51 3.90
N LYS A 72 -2.75 -4.82 4.98
CA LYS A 72 -3.44 -3.84 5.81
C LYS A 72 -2.74 -3.78 7.16
N LYS A 73 -2.65 -2.58 7.72
CA LYS A 73 -2.11 -2.35 9.07
C LYS A 73 -3.03 -1.41 9.82
N GLU A 74 -3.50 -1.83 11.00
CA GLU A 74 -4.51 -1.10 11.78
C GLU A 74 -5.79 -0.82 10.95
N ASP A 75 -6.30 -1.83 10.23
CA ASP A 75 -7.42 -1.72 9.26
C ASP A 75 -7.25 -0.72 8.11
N LEU A 76 -6.08 -0.10 8.01
CA LEU A 76 -5.77 0.86 6.95
C LEU A 76 -4.94 0.19 5.85
N PRO A 77 -5.19 0.53 4.57
CA PRO A 77 -4.28 0.19 3.49
C PRO A 77 -2.87 0.70 3.80
N LEU A 78 -1.84 -0.12 3.53
CA LEU A 78 -0.45 0.17 3.92
C LEU A 78 0.03 1.56 3.44
N TYR A 79 -0.35 1.98 2.24
CA TYR A 79 -0.07 3.33 1.73
C TYR A 79 -0.62 4.45 2.63
N VAL A 80 -1.88 4.31 3.07
CA VAL A 80 -2.56 5.29 3.93
C VAL A 80 -1.88 5.33 5.30
N TYR A 81 -1.58 4.15 5.85
CA TYR A 81 -0.86 4.03 7.11
C TYR A 81 0.50 4.74 7.07
N LEU A 82 1.32 4.47 6.04
CA LEU A 82 2.63 5.09 5.89
C LEU A 82 2.55 6.61 5.74
N ASN A 83 1.62 7.11 4.93
CA ASN A 83 1.42 8.55 4.76
C ASN A 83 0.97 9.23 6.05
N ARG A 84 0.06 8.61 6.81
CA ARG A 84 -0.39 9.14 8.10
C ARG A 84 0.76 9.13 9.12
N LYS A 85 1.53 8.05 9.20
CA LYS A 85 2.71 7.94 10.07
C LYS A 85 3.76 9.01 9.73
N ARG A 86 4.05 9.23 8.45
CA ARG A 86 4.97 10.29 7.99
C ARG A 86 4.47 11.69 8.38
N LYS A 87 3.18 11.98 8.18
CA LYS A 87 2.57 13.26 8.59
C LYS A 87 2.61 13.46 10.10
N PHE A 88 2.31 12.42 10.87
CA PHE A 88 2.40 12.44 12.32
C PHE A 88 3.82 12.79 12.76
N ASN A 89 4.82 12.00 12.33
CA ASN A 89 6.23 12.24 12.69
C ASN A 89 6.74 13.64 12.33
N LYS A 90 6.23 14.25 11.24
CA LYS A 90 6.58 15.64 10.87
C LYS A 90 5.96 16.68 11.80
N LYS A 91 4.73 16.44 12.29
CA LYS A 91 4.01 17.35 13.20
C LYS A 91 4.45 17.19 14.65
N THR A 92 4.77 15.98 15.09
CA THR A 92 5.20 15.70 16.46
C THR A 92 6.61 16.22 16.67
N LYS A 93 6.75 17.41 17.25
CA LYS A 93 8.04 17.93 17.72
C LYS A 93 8.37 17.25 19.04
N LYS A 94 9.59 16.74 19.20
CA LYS A 94 10.07 16.28 20.50
C LYS A 94 10.44 17.52 21.31
N LEU A 95 9.69 17.81 22.37
CA LEU A 95 10.06 18.84 23.33
C LEU A 95 11.22 18.30 24.17
N ILE A 96 12.33 19.04 24.23
CA ILE A 96 13.41 18.73 25.16
C ILE A 96 12.90 19.08 26.54
N ASN A 97 12.74 18.08 27.40
CA ASN A 97 12.39 18.30 28.79
C ASN A 97 13.62 18.85 29.51
N LYS A 98 13.79 20.18 29.51
CA LYS A 98 14.82 20.83 30.32
C LYS A 98 14.32 20.83 31.77
N ARG A 99 14.93 20.02 32.63
CA ARG A 99 14.82 20.26 34.08
C ARG A 99 15.44 21.64 34.32
N LYS A 100 14.67 22.55 34.92
CA LYS A 100 15.26 23.75 35.53
C LYS A 100 16.12 23.24 36.68
N ASP A 101 17.43 23.40 36.56
CA ASP A 101 18.30 23.31 37.72
C ASP A 101 17.86 24.43 38.68
N VAL A 102 17.52 24.02 39.91
CA VAL A 102 16.98 24.84 41.00
C VAL A 102 18.12 25.59 41.67
#